data_AF-A0A367WXT2-F1
#
_entry.id   AF-A0A367WXT2-F1
#
_cell.length_a   1.000
_cell.length_b   1.000
_cell.length_c   1.000
_cell.angle_alpha   90.00
_cell.angle_beta   90.00
_cell.angle_gamma   90.00
#
_symmetry.space_group_name_H-M   'P 1'
#
loop_
_entity.id
_entity.type
_entity.pdbx_description
1 polymer ?
#
loop_
_entity_poly.entity_id
_entity_poly.type
_entity_poly.pdbx_seq_one_letter_code
_entity_poly.pdbx_strand_id
1 'polypeptide(L)'
;MSPLSNASKQLSPRAILRVLAVGVMGSALLLAGCGNMTMVEYPNYHVAEVESFKTYGAPSRIMMIEVHDRENLVTPETWASALSNHGYPPRLDFIADAGDLAPNQNLRDGYRVVVAVSPSQTTMGEKICTAPETTDYPADTTRIPVRIAFCAGDSPISELRAHFIKDEFEQHLIENGDTIIYQLFPRYIRDDDDHRCGMRRADC
;
A
#
# COMPACT_ATOMS: atom_id res chain seq x y z
N MET A 1 77.67 -14.26 29.29
CA MET A 1 77.91 -13.08 28.43
C MET A 1 77.38 -13.43 27.05
N SER A 2 76.37 -12.83 26.43
CA SER A 2 75.46 -11.66 26.69
C SER A 2 74.00 -12.20 26.87
N PRO A 3 72.87 -11.45 26.81
CA PRO A 3 72.61 -10.02 26.55
C PRO A 3 71.54 -9.34 27.44
N LEU A 4 71.25 -8.08 27.07
CA LEU A 4 70.29 -7.08 27.59
C LEU A 4 68.84 -7.57 27.81
N SER A 5 68.13 -6.98 28.78
CA SER A 5 66.67 -6.79 28.72
C SER A 5 66.14 -5.71 29.69
N ASN A 6 65.31 -4.82 29.11
CA ASN A 6 64.15 -4.07 29.61
C ASN A 6 63.85 -3.90 31.12
N ALA A 7 63.53 -2.66 31.49
CA ALA A 7 62.20 -2.29 32.01
C ALA A 7 62.08 -0.76 32.13
N SER A 8 61.25 -0.14 31.30
CA SER A 8 60.86 1.27 31.40
C SER A 8 59.76 1.46 32.43
N LYS A 9 59.87 2.56 33.18
CA LYS A 9 59.05 2.94 34.33
C LYS A 9 57.64 3.38 33.92
N GLN A 10 56.67 2.99 34.75
CA GLN A 10 55.32 3.52 34.83
C GLN A 10 55.30 5.06 34.78
N LEU A 11 54.37 5.62 34.00
CA LEU A 11 53.92 6.99 34.15
C LEU A 11 52.41 7.06 34.37
N SER A 12 52.08 7.92 35.33
CA SER A 12 50.78 8.15 35.97
C SER A 12 49.74 8.78 35.02
N PRO A 13 48.46 8.34 35.06
CA PRO A 13 47.38 8.89 34.26
C PRO A 13 46.84 10.18 34.90
N ARG A 14 47.59 11.28 34.79
CA ARG A 14 47.13 12.63 35.14
C ARG A 14 47.52 13.63 34.06
N ALA A 15 47.03 13.41 32.85
CA ALA A 15 46.80 14.43 31.84
C ALA A 15 46.07 13.75 30.68
N ILE A 16 45.17 14.48 30.01
CA ILE A 16 44.40 14.07 28.83
C ILE A 16 43.11 13.31 29.16
N LEU A 17 42.06 14.06 29.54
CA LEU A 17 40.72 13.87 28.96
C LEU A 17 39.86 15.11 29.27
N ARG A 18 40.05 16.18 28.48
CA ARG A 18 39.02 17.21 28.28
C ARG A 18 38.22 16.81 27.05
N VAL A 19 37.19 15.99 27.20
CA VAL A 19 36.17 15.80 26.15
C VAL A 19 34.82 15.52 26.83
N LEU A 20 33.94 16.51 26.72
CA LEU A 20 32.48 16.43 26.62
C LEU A 20 31.71 15.67 27.72
N ALA A 21 31.26 16.43 28.72
CA ALA A 21 30.07 16.13 29.48
C ALA A 21 28.85 16.86 28.87
N VAL A 22 27.67 16.27 29.07
CA VAL A 22 26.32 16.84 28.95
C VAL A 22 25.64 16.67 27.58
N GLY A 23 24.67 15.74 27.52
CA GLY A 23 23.60 15.81 26.51
C GLY A 23 23.07 14.52 25.89
N VAL A 24 23.19 13.33 26.50
CA VAL A 24 22.42 12.15 26.02
C VAL A 24 21.07 12.13 26.73
N MET A 25 20.12 12.91 26.21
CA MET A 25 18.71 12.85 26.61
C MET A 25 17.87 12.45 25.40
N GLY A 26 17.20 11.30 25.51
CA GLY A 26 15.94 11.02 24.83
C GLY A 26 16.03 10.74 23.33
N SER A 27 16.47 9.55 22.94
CA SER A 27 16.06 8.96 21.65
C SER A 27 15.86 7.46 21.82
N ALA A 28 14.95 7.11 22.73
CA ALA A 28 14.51 5.74 22.95
C ALA A 28 12.98 5.68 22.96
N LEU A 29 12.33 6.20 21.91
CA LEU A 29 10.89 6.04 21.68
C LEU A 29 10.56 6.18 20.19
N LEU A 30 10.96 5.19 19.37
CA LEU A 30 10.38 4.94 18.03
C LEU A 30 10.37 3.44 17.68
N LEU A 31 10.25 2.55 18.67
CA LEU A 31 10.13 1.10 18.43
C LEU A 31 8.79 0.51 18.90
N ALA A 32 7.81 1.35 19.23
CA ALA A 32 6.42 0.92 19.35
C ALA A 32 5.70 1.25 18.03
N GLY A 33 5.60 0.28 17.12
CA GLY A 33 4.84 0.44 15.88
C GLY A 33 4.95 -0.67 14.83
N CYS A 34 5.99 -1.52 14.85
CA CYS A 34 6.19 -2.52 13.78
C CYS A 34 5.66 -3.93 14.12
N GLY A 35 4.51 -4.03 14.80
CA GLY A 35 3.91 -5.30 15.23
C GLY A 35 2.62 -5.68 14.50
N ASN A 36 1.79 -4.70 14.15
CA ASN A 36 0.44 -4.88 13.63
C ASN A 36 0.24 -4.15 12.29
N MET A 37 1.26 -4.13 11.42
CA MET A 37 1.14 -3.40 10.16
C MET A 37 0.35 -4.22 9.14
N THR A 38 -0.70 -3.61 8.57
CA THR A 38 -1.23 -4.04 7.27
C THR A 38 -0.06 -4.13 6.30
N MET A 39 0.19 -5.30 5.74
CA MET A 39 1.26 -5.46 4.75
C MET A 39 0.68 -5.14 3.38
N VAL A 40 0.90 -3.91 2.91
CA VAL A 40 0.62 -3.53 1.53
C VAL A 40 1.89 -3.73 0.70
N GLU A 41 1.86 -4.70 -0.21
CA GLU A 41 2.96 -5.01 -1.12
C GLU A 41 3.06 -3.98 -2.24
N TYR A 42 4.25 -3.85 -2.83
CA TYR A 42 4.45 -2.96 -3.98
C TYR A 42 3.50 -3.34 -5.13
N PRO A 43 2.73 -2.36 -5.65
CA PRO A 43 1.81 -2.54 -6.75
C PRO A 43 2.52 -2.92 -8.05
N ASN A 44 1.83 -3.66 -8.91
CA ASN A 44 2.19 -3.85 -10.31
C ASN A 44 1.46 -2.81 -11.17
N TYR A 45 2.16 -2.13 -12.09
CA TYR A 45 1.59 -1.07 -12.93
C TYR A 45 1.74 -1.34 -14.42
N HIS A 46 0.77 -0.89 -15.20
CA HIS A 46 0.89 -0.63 -16.64
C HIS A 46 1.09 0.88 -16.83
N VAL A 47 2.34 1.32 -16.94
CA VAL A 47 2.73 2.75 -16.80
C VAL A 47 1.94 3.67 -17.74
N ALA A 48 1.94 3.34 -19.04
CA ALA A 48 1.25 4.13 -20.07
C ALA A 48 -0.27 4.22 -19.83
N GLU A 49 -0.89 3.18 -19.27
CA GLU A 49 -2.32 3.15 -18.99
C GLU A 49 -2.67 4.00 -17.77
N VAL A 50 -1.83 3.98 -16.74
CA VAL A 50 -1.97 4.85 -15.56
C VAL A 50 -1.82 6.33 -15.97
N GLU A 51 -0.86 6.65 -16.82
CA GLU A 51 -0.68 8.02 -17.34
C GLU A 51 -1.83 8.47 -18.26
N SER A 52 -2.33 7.58 -19.10
CA SER A 52 -3.52 7.82 -19.92
C SER A 52 -4.73 8.09 -19.03
N PHE A 53 -4.93 7.30 -17.97
CA PHE A 53 -6.01 7.55 -17.01
C PHE A 53 -5.86 8.90 -16.30
N LYS A 54 -4.66 9.31 -15.87
CA LYS A 54 -4.44 10.66 -15.27
C LYS A 54 -4.93 11.78 -16.19
N THR A 55 -4.70 11.63 -17.48
CA THR A 55 -5.00 12.66 -18.48
C THR A 55 -6.47 12.64 -18.89
N TYR A 56 -7.03 11.45 -19.12
CA TYR A 56 -8.35 11.30 -19.76
C TYR A 56 -9.43 10.72 -18.85
N GLY A 57 -9.06 9.92 -17.86
CA GLY A 57 -9.93 9.18 -16.95
C GLY A 57 -10.30 9.95 -15.69
N ALA A 58 -9.29 10.39 -14.95
CA ALA A 58 -9.41 11.08 -13.66
C ALA A 58 -10.26 12.37 -13.65
N PRO A 59 -10.46 13.13 -14.76
CA PRO A 59 -11.36 14.28 -14.75
C PRO A 59 -12.80 13.94 -14.37
N SER A 60 -13.25 12.71 -14.63
CA SER A 60 -14.50 12.17 -14.11
C SER A 60 -14.21 11.61 -12.72
N ARG A 61 -14.58 12.38 -11.68
CA ARG A 61 -14.13 12.14 -10.31
C ARG A 61 -14.73 10.92 -9.65
N ILE A 62 -15.85 10.41 -10.15
CA ILE A 62 -16.63 9.36 -9.48
C ILE A 62 -16.50 8.05 -10.27
N MET A 63 -16.16 6.97 -9.57
CA MET A 63 -15.98 5.63 -10.14
C MET A 63 -16.68 4.57 -9.28
N MET A 64 -16.97 3.43 -9.89
CA MET A 64 -17.46 2.28 -9.13
C MET A 64 -16.33 1.63 -8.33
N ILE A 65 -16.67 1.13 -7.16
CA ILE A 65 -15.93 0.06 -6.51
C ILE A 65 -16.73 -1.25 -6.58
N GLU A 66 -16.07 -2.32 -6.96
CA GLU A 66 -16.63 -3.66 -7.05
C GLU A 66 -15.94 -4.54 -6.00
N VAL A 67 -16.69 -4.92 -4.95
CA VAL A 67 -16.16 -5.70 -3.84
C VAL A 67 -16.62 -7.15 -3.97
N HIS A 68 -15.66 -8.04 -4.10
CA HIS A 68 -15.84 -9.49 -3.98
C HIS A 68 -15.36 -9.89 -2.60
N ASP A 69 -16.31 -10.20 -1.73
CA ASP A 69 -16.06 -10.72 -0.39
C ASP A 69 -17.15 -11.75 -0.09
N ARG A 70 -16.77 -13.03 -0.02
CA ARG A 70 -17.75 -14.10 0.22
C ARG A 70 -18.29 -14.08 1.65
N GLU A 71 -17.48 -13.62 2.60
CA GLU A 71 -17.84 -13.63 4.02
C GLU A 71 -18.44 -12.30 4.50
N ASN A 72 -18.47 -11.28 3.64
CA ASN A 72 -19.02 -9.95 3.90
C ASN A 72 -18.46 -9.32 5.19
N LEU A 73 -17.14 -9.34 5.33
CA LEU A 73 -16.43 -8.76 6.47
C LEU A 73 -16.62 -7.26 6.57
N VAL A 74 -16.61 -6.59 5.42
CA VAL A 74 -16.76 -5.14 5.30
C VAL A 74 -17.69 -4.83 4.14
N THR A 75 -18.59 -3.88 4.35
CA THR A 75 -19.55 -3.48 3.32
C THR A 75 -18.86 -2.81 2.12
N PRO A 76 -19.39 -2.95 0.89
CA PRO A 76 -18.92 -2.20 -0.26
C PRO A 76 -18.88 -0.68 -0.04
N GLU A 77 -19.82 -0.13 0.72
CA GLU A 77 -19.91 1.29 1.05
C GLU A 77 -18.77 1.73 1.97
N THR A 78 -18.39 0.89 2.94
CA THR A 78 -17.22 1.15 3.79
C THR A 78 -15.94 1.15 2.96
N TRP A 79 -15.78 0.23 2.01
CA TRP A 79 -14.67 0.24 1.05
C TRP A 79 -14.66 1.51 0.20
N ALA A 80 -15.80 1.88 -0.36
CA ALA A 80 -15.96 3.10 -1.14
C ALA A 80 -15.54 4.33 -0.34
N SER A 81 -16.05 4.46 0.89
CA SER A 81 -15.73 5.58 1.78
C SER A 81 -14.26 5.60 2.19
N ALA A 82 -13.67 4.45 2.53
CA ALA A 82 -12.28 4.36 2.98
C ALA A 82 -11.28 4.68 1.87
N LEU A 83 -11.65 4.48 0.61
CA LEU A 83 -10.77 4.73 -0.54
C LEU A 83 -11.06 6.08 -1.22
N SER A 84 -12.19 6.73 -0.93
CA SER A 84 -12.54 8.01 -1.55
C SER A 84 -11.71 9.18 -1.04
N ASN A 85 -11.58 10.22 -1.87
CA ASN A 85 -10.97 11.50 -1.51
C ASN A 85 -9.51 11.40 -1.00
N HIS A 86 -8.81 10.34 -1.40
CA HIS A 86 -7.39 10.16 -1.17
C HIS A 86 -6.56 10.43 -2.43
N GLY A 87 -5.24 10.40 -2.29
CA GLY A 87 -4.34 10.56 -3.41
C GLY A 87 -4.13 12.00 -3.85
N TYR A 88 -3.61 12.13 -5.07
CA TYR A 88 -3.28 13.40 -5.70
C TYR A 88 -4.47 13.97 -6.48
N PRO A 89 -4.64 15.31 -6.54
CA PRO A 89 -5.68 15.91 -7.36
C PRO A 89 -5.57 15.54 -8.85
N PRO A 90 -6.71 15.35 -9.57
CA PRO A 90 -8.07 15.32 -9.02
C PRO A 90 -8.29 14.07 -8.16
N ARG A 91 -8.82 14.28 -6.94
CA ARG A 91 -9.12 13.19 -6.03
C ARG A 91 -10.35 12.43 -6.55
N LEU A 92 -10.29 11.12 -6.40
CA LEU A 92 -11.31 10.21 -6.89
C LEU A 92 -12.25 9.87 -5.74
N ASP A 93 -13.54 9.86 -6.04
CA ASP A 93 -14.59 9.38 -5.17
C ASP A 93 -15.09 8.04 -5.72
N PHE A 94 -15.39 7.11 -4.83
CA PHE A 94 -15.88 5.80 -5.17
C PHE A 94 -17.29 5.62 -4.64
N ILE A 95 -18.11 4.90 -5.39
CA ILE A 95 -19.46 4.48 -5.00
C ILE A 95 -19.62 2.98 -5.22
N ALA A 96 -20.40 2.32 -4.37
CA ALA A 96 -20.68 0.89 -4.50
C ALA A 96 -21.93 0.61 -5.35
N ASP A 97 -22.87 1.56 -5.40
CA ASP A 97 -24.08 1.49 -6.22
C ASP A 97 -24.17 2.73 -7.14
N ALA A 98 -24.46 2.50 -8.42
CA ALA A 98 -24.70 3.59 -9.37
C ALA A 98 -25.94 4.43 -8.98
N GLY A 99 -26.86 3.88 -8.18
CA GLY A 99 -27.98 4.61 -7.57
C GLY A 99 -27.57 5.72 -6.61
N ASP A 100 -26.32 5.70 -6.11
CA ASP A 100 -25.79 6.73 -5.20
C ASP A 100 -25.32 8.00 -5.92
N LEU A 101 -25.37 8.03 -7.26
CA LEU A 101 -25.01 9.20 -8.04
C LEU A 101 -26.00 10.34 -7.81
N ALA A 102 -25.49 11.51 -7.41
CA ALA A 102 -26.31 12.72 -7.36
C ALA A 102 -26.74 13.16 -8.77
N PRO A 103 -27.87 13.89 -8.93
CA PRO A 103 -28.44 14.25 -10.24
C PRO A 103 -27.55 15.03 -11.21
N ASN A 104 -26.41 15.55 -10.76
CA ASN A 104 -25.43 16.31 -11.55
C ASN A 104 -24.03 15.68 -11.57
N GLN A 105 -23.92 14.44 -11.08
CA GLN A 105 -22.70 13.66 -11.09
C GLN A 105 -22.73 12.67 -12.25
N ASN A 106 -21.57 12.45 -12.86
CA ASN A 106 -21.41 11.45 -13.91
C ASN A 106 -20.41 10.41 -13.43
N LEU A 107 -20.79 9.14 -13.59
CA LEU A 107 -19.89 8.03 -13.39
C LEU A 107 -18.85 8.00 -14.51
N ARG A 108 -17.62 7.67 -14.14
CA ARG A 108 -16.58 7.36 -15.12
C ARG A 108 -16.71 5.91 -15.59
N ASP A 109 -17.55 5.71 -16.59
CA ASP A 109 -17.70 4.40 -17.22
C ASP A 109 -16.37 3.86 -17.77
N GLY A 110 -16.21 2.55 -17.69
CA GLY A 110 -15.01 1.83 -18.13
C GLY A 110 -13.85 1.85 -17.14
N TYR A 111 -13.95 2.56 -16.01
CA TYR A 111 -12.94 2.51 -14.94
C TYR A 111 -13.58 2.16 -13.61
N ARG A 112 -12.92 1.28 -12.85
CA ARG A 112 -13.38 0.87 -11.52
C ARG A 112 -12.26 0.34 -10.66
N VAL A 113 -12.44 0.40 -9.35
CA VAL A 113 -11.61 -0.36 -8.41
C VAL A 113 -12.29 -1.70 -8.16
N VAL A 114 -11.55 -2.79 -8.28
CA VAL A 114 -12.01 -4.13 -7.92
C VAL A 114 -11.24 -4.60 -6.69
N VAL A 115 -11.97 -5.02 -5.66
CA VAL A 115 -11.44 -5.60 -4.43
C VAL A 115 -11.82 -7.06 -4.38
N ALA A 116 -10.85 -7.94 -4.16
CA ALA A 116 -11.09 -9.35 -3.90
C ALA A 116 -10.52 -9.71 -2.53
N VAL A 117 -11.41 -9.95 -1.57
CA VAL A 117 -11.08 -10.37 -0.20
C VAL A 117 -10.96 -11.88 -0.15
N SER A 118 -9.84 -12.37 0.38
CA SER A 118 -9.48 -13.80 0.31
C SER A 118 -9.55 -14.33 -1.13
N PRO A 119 -8.76 -13.75 -2.07
CA PRO A 119 -8.84 -14.11 -3.47
C PRO A 119 -8.36 -15.55 -3.68
N SER A 120 -9.00 -16.25 -4.61
CA SER A 120 -8.49 -17.54 -5.09
C SER A 120 -7.11 -17.36 -5.74
N GLN A 121 -6.39 -18.46 -5.92
CA GLN A 121 -5.09 -18.41 -6.61
C GLN A 121 -5.21 -17.94 -8.05
N THR A 122 -6.36 -18.06 -8.71
CA THR A 122 -6.58 -17.66 -10.10
C THR A 122 -6.90 -16.17 -10.27
N THR A 123 -7.29 -15.47 -9.21
CA THR A 123 -7.70 -14.04 -9.21
C THR A 123 -6.48 -13.10 -9.24
N MET A 124 -5.69 -13.15 -10.32
CA MET A 124 -4.51 -12.28 -10.55
C MET A 124 -4.49 -11.74 -11.98
N GLY A 125 -3.81 -10.61 -12.21
CA GLY A 125 -3.69 -10.03 -13.54
C GLY A 125 -5.08 -9.76 -14.12
N GLU A 126 -5.31 -10.04 -15.40
CA GLU A 126 -6.61 -9.79 -16.06
C GLU A 126 -7.81 -10.43 -15.34
N LYS A 127 -7.59 -11.53 -14.59
CA LYS A 127 -8.68 -12.22 -13.89
C LYS A 127 -9.32 -11.39 -12.80
N ILE A 128 -8.59 -10.49 -12.15
CA ILE A 128 -9.18 -9.60 -11.14
C ILE A 128 -10.17 -8.60 -11.75
N CYS A 129 -10.00 -8.23 -13.02
CA CYS A 129 -10.86 -7.28 -13.73
C CYS A 129 -11.92 -7.94 -14.62
N THR A 130 -11.97 -9.26 -14.68
CA THR A 130 -12.92 -10.00 -15.56
C THR A 130 -13.79 -10.99 -14.81
N ALA A 131 -13.19 -11.80 -13.95
CA ALA A 131 -13.88 -12.84 -13.20
C ALA A 131 -13.14 -13.07 -11.87
N PRO A 132 -13.16 -12.09 -10.96
CA PRO A 132 -12.55 -12.25 -9.65
C PRO A 132 -13.29 -13.34 -8.86
N GLU A 133 -12.52 -14.31 -8.39
CA GLU A 133 -13.00 -15.37 -7.52
C GLU A 133 -12.41 -15.20 -6.12
N THR A 134 -13.25 -15.32 -5.11
CA THR A 134 -12.85 -15.36 -3.69
C THR A 134 -13.06 -16.74 -3.12
N THR A 135 -12.43 -17.01 -1.98
CA THR A 135 -12.55 -18.26 -1.23
C THR A 135 -12.86 -17.95 0.22
N ASP A 136 -13.53 -18.86 0.91
CA ASP A 136 -13.65 -18.79 2.36
C ASP A 136 -12.24 -18.83 2.96
N TYR A 137 -12.00 -18.08 4.03
CA TYR A 137 -10.73 -18.16 4.76
C TYR A 137 -10.85 -19.13 5.92
N PRO A 138 -9.78 -19.89 6.27
CA PRO A 138 -9.79 -20.75 7.45
C PRO A 138 -10.18 -19.99 8.72
N ALA A 139 -10.94 -20.63 9.61
CA ALA A 139 -11.45 -19.98 10.83
C ALA A 139 -10.33 -19.42 11.73
N ASP A 140 -9.17 -20.07 11.73
CA ASP A 140 -7.95 -19.74 12.46
C ASP A 140 -7.04 -18.72 11.74
N THR A 141 -7.47 -18.21 10.59
CA THR A 141 -6.75 -17.16 9.85
C THR A 141 -6.69 -15.88 10.67
N THR A 142 -5.49 -15.40 10.95
CA THR A 142 -5.26 -14.11 11.64
C THR A 142 -5.10 -12.94 10.69
N ARG A 143 -4.71 -13.19 9.44
CA ARG A 143 -4.51 -12.18 8.40
C ARG A 143 -5.22 -12.57 7.11
N ILE A 144 -6.04 -11.66 6.61
CA ILE A 144 -6.83 -11.89 5.41
C ILE A 144 -6.11 -11.25 4.22
N PRO A 145 -5.71 -12.05 3.22
CA PRO A 145 -5.15 -11.51 1.99
C PRO A 145 -6.24 -10.82 1.20
N VAL A 146 -5.92 -9.66 0.64
CA VAL A 146 -6.80 -8.88 -0.22
C VAL A 146 -6.00 -8.48 -1.46
N ARG A 147 -6.62 -8.61 -2.62
CA ARG A 147 -6.11 -8.02 -3.86
C ARG A 147 -6.98 -6.85 -4.24
N ILE A 148 -6.34 -5.75 -4.61
CA ILE A 148 -7.03 -4.54 -5.04
C ILE A 148 -6.44 -4.15 -6.37
N ALA A 149 -7.29 -3.94 -7.37
CA ALA A 149 -6.88 -3.50 -8.68
C ALA A 149 -7.67 -2.28 -9.12
N PHE A 150 -7.01 -1.43 -9.88
CA PHE A 150 -7.66 -0.40 -10.66
C PHE A 150 -7.74 -0.88 -12.10
N CYS A 151 -8.97 -1.02 -12.61
CA CYS A 151 -9.27 -1.67 -13.88
C CYS A 151 -9.73 -0.63 -14.90
N ALA A 152 -9.21 -0.74 -16.13
CA ALA A 152 -9.74 -0.07 -17.32
C ALA A 152 -10.37 -1.15 -18.22
N GLY A 153 -11.70 -1.22 -18.21
CA GLY A 153 -12.44 -2.35 -18.78
C GLY A 153 -12.03 -3.66 -18.11
N ASP A 154 -11.53 -4.60 -18.91
CA ASP A 154 -11.14 -5.94 -18.48
C ASP A 154 -9.66 -6.06 -18.08
N SER A 155 -8.91 -4.96 -18.11
CA SER A 155 -7.46 -4.94 -17.89
C SER A 155 -7.09 -4.19 -16.60
N PRO A 156 -6.27 -4.77 -15.70
CA PRO A 156 -5.75 -4.05 -14.55
C PRO A 156 -4.66 -3.08 -14.99
N ILE A 157 -4.86 -1.79 -14.73
CA ILE A 157 -3.83 -0.77 -14.96
C ILE A 157 -2.89 -0.64 -13.77
N SER A 158 -3.38 -1.00 -12.58
CA SER A 158 -2.57 -1.20 -11.37
C SER A 158 -3.18 -2.31 -10.51
N GLU A 159 -2.35 -3.13 -9.87
CA GLU A 159 -2.78 -4.18 -8.93
C GLU A 159 -1.87 -4.16 -7.70
N LEU A 160 -2.43 -4.12 -6.50
CA LEU A 160 -1.71 -4.30 -5.24
C LEU A 160 -2.25 -5.46 -4.42
N ARG A 161 -1.41 -5.92 -3.50
CA ARG A 161 -1.74 -6.96 -2.53
C ARG A 161 -1.64 -6.38 -1.13
N ALA A 162 -2.66 -6.62 -0.32
CA ALA A 162 -2.70 -6.20 1.06
C ALA A 162 -3.00 -7.40 1.96
N HIS A 163 -2.54 -7.35 3.20
CA HIS A 163 -2.92 -8.31 4.23
C HIS A 163 -3.44 -7.54 5.44
N PHE A 164 -4.71 -7.72 5.76
CA PHE A 164 -5.38 -7.06 6.88
C PHE A 164 -5.46 -8.01 8.08
N ILE A 165 -5.34 -7.49 9.30
CA ILE A 165 -5.59 -8.29 10.50
C ILE A 165 -7.09 -8.54 10.59
N LYS A 166 -7.50 -9.79 10.76
CA LYS A 166 -8.93 -10.16 10.70
C LYS A 166 -9.78 -9.43 11.72
N ASP A 167 -9.31 -9.36 12.96
CA ASP A 167 -10.06 -8.76 14.07
C ASP A 167 -10.09 -7.22 14.00
N GLU A 168 -9.19 -6.62 13.22
CA GLU A 168 -9.03 -5.17 13.07
C GLU A 168 -9.24 -4.73 11.61
N PHE A 169 -9.93 -5.56 10.80
CA PHE A 169 -9.93 -5.43 9.33
C PHE A 169 -10.45 -4.07 8.88
N GLU A 170 -11.64 -3.69 9.33
CA GLU A 170 -12.27 -2.42 8.94
C GLU A 170 -11.45 -1.21 9.39
N GLN A 171 -10.93 -1.25 10.62
CA GLN A 171 -10.07 -0.19 11.14
C GLN A 171 -8.81 -0.04 10.27
N HIS A 172 -8.14 -1.16 9.98
CA HIS A 172 -6.95 -1.16 9.14
C HIS A 172 -7.25 -0.69 7.72
N LEU A 173 -8.40 -1.02 7.16
CA LEU A 173 -8.84 -0.51 5.86
C LEU A 173 -8.92 1.01 5.88
N ILE A 174 -9.63 1.57 6.86
CA ILE A 174 -9.83 3.02 6.98
C ILE A 174 -8.49 3.74 7.20
N GLU A 175 -7.64 3.21 8.07
CA GLU A 175 -6.34 3.80 8.40
C GLU A 175 -5.32 3.74 7.25
N ASN A 176 -5.46 2.76 6.34
CA ASN A 176 -4.53 2.56 5.21
C ASN A 176 -5.14 2.95 3.85
N GLY A 177 -6.36 3.48 3.81
CA GLY A 177 -7.05 3.81 2.56
C GLY A 177 -6.29 4.82 1.70
N ASP A 178 -5.61 5.78 2.33
CA ASP A 178 -4.76 6.73 1.65
C ASP A 178 -3.58 6.05 0.95
N THR A 179 -2.89 5.15 1.65
CA THR A 179 -1.73 4.40 1.19
C THR A 179 -2.11 3.48 0.05
N ILE A 180 -3.26 2.80 0.16
CA ILE A 180 -3.82 1.95 -0.90
C ILE A 180 -4.06 2.78 -2.16
N ILE A 181 -4.71 3.94 -2.05
CA ILE A 181 -4.96 4.81 -3.21
C ILE A 181 -3.67 5.39 -3.78
N TYR A 182 -2.74 5.83 -2.94
CA TYR A 182 -1.45 6.34 -3.42
C TYR A 182 -0.66 5.27 -4.18
N GLN A 183 -0.77 4.00 -3.78
CA GLN A 183 -0.12 2.88 -4.45
C GLN A 183 -0.88 2.41 -5.68
N LEU A 184 -2.21 2.43 -5.74
CA LEU A 184 -2.92 2.15 -6.99
C LEU A 184 -2.72 3.27 -8.01
N PHE A 185 -2.66 4.51 -7.52
CA PHE A 185 -2.63 5.70 -8.35
C PHE A 185 -1.54 6.68 -7.91
N PRO A 186 -0.26 6.35 -8.14
CA PRO A 186 0.85 7.20 -7.74
C PRO A 186 0.90 8.47 -8.59
N ARG A 187 1.40 9.58 -8.04
CA ARG A 187 1.59 10.84 -8.80
C ARG A 187 2.58 10.66 -9.95
N TYR A 188 3.68 9.99 -9.65
CA TYR A 188 4.78 9.74 -10.55
C TYR A 188 5.03 8.24 -10.58
N ILE A 189 5.26 7.72 -11.77
CA ILE A 189 5.87 6.41 -11.98
C ILE A 189 7.15 6.72 -12.73
N ARG A 190 8.32 6.25 -12.27
CA ARG A 190 9.53 6.42 -13.08
C ARG A 190 9.43 5.50 -14.29
N ASP A 191 9.28 6.12 -15.46
CA ASP A 191 9.28 5.47 -16.77
C ASP A 191 10.73 5.33 -17.24
N ASP A 192 11.39 4.23 -16.86
CA ASP A 192 12.75 3.89 -17.28
C ASP A 192 12.73 3.00 -18.56
N ASP A 193 11.82 3.28 -19.51
CA ASP A 193 11.54 2.50 -20.75
C ASP A 193 10.88 1.11 -20.54
N ASP A 194 10.47 0.78 -19.31
CA ASP A 194 9.79 -0.48 -18.98
C ASP A 194 8.28 -0.26 -18.76
N HIS A 195 7.46 -0.92 -19.59
CA HIS A 195 5.99 -0.83 -19.51
C HIS A 195 5.37 -1.42 -18.24
N ARG A 196 6.17 -2.03 -17.35
CA ARG A 196 5.73 -2.69 -16.11
C ARG A 196 6.61 -2.36 -14.92
N CYS A 197 6.00 -1.80 -13.88
CA CYS A 197 6.63 -1.54 -12.59
C CYS A 197 6.05 -2.50 -11.53
N GLY A 198 6.85 -2.94 -10.54
CA GLY A 198 6.44 -3.96 -9.56
C GLY A 198 7.50 -4.29 -8.51
N MET A 199 7.23 -5.26 -7.61
CA MET A 199 8.09 -5.62 -6.47
C MET A 199 9.58 -5.87 -6.80
N ARG A 200 9.92 -6.29 -8.03
CA ARG A 200 11.31 -6.52 -8.46
C ARG A 200 12.06 -5.23 -8.89
N ARG A 201 11.35 -4.11 -9.01
CA ARG A 201 11.85 -2.75 -9.26
C ARG A 201 10.99 -1.75 -8.48
N ALA A 202 11.29 -1.64 -7.18
CA ALA A 202 10.59 -0.73 -6.27
C ALA A 202 10.93 0.77 -6.50
N ASP A 203 11.91 1.07 -7.35
CA ASP A 203 12.35 2.43 -7.68
C ASP A 203 11.64 3.02 -8.91
N CYS A 204 10.56 2.38 -9.37
CA CYS A 204 9.51 3.04 -10.12
C CYS A 204 8.67 3.94 -9.20
#